data_AF-A0A7Y3DUM4-F1
#
_entry.id   AF-A0A7Y3DUM4-F1
#
_cell.length_a   1.000
_cell.length_b   1.000
_cell.length_c   1.000
_cell.angle_alpha   90.00
_cell.angle_beta   90.00
_cell.angle_gamma   90.00
#
_symmetry.space_group_name_H-M   'P 1'
#
loop_
_entity.id
_entity.type
_entity.pdbx_description
1 polymer ?
#
loop_
_entity_poly.entity_id
_entity_poly.type
_entity_poly.pdbx_seq_one_letter_code
_entity_poly.pdbx_strand_id
1 'polypeptide(L)'
;PNAVPAEDLWELNSRIVSKITPDFGFIGNLYYGNGQANGSDERLITRGGGDVRLIYKNIKVINSLKFNDWGPFDYHRDFNLTFPVQAMIDISTTVGKPDWFILPDTRIGIRGTWRSLDQYSPRYLPNVAEEFADSPIISPVGFDNGQEWEIRTYIHINIGK
;
A
#
# COMPACT_ATOMS: atom_id res chain seq x y z
N PRO A 1 2.66 -24.93 -15.53
CA PRO A 1 1.24 -24.99 -15.98
C PRO A 1 0.33 -25.46 -14.84
N ASN A 2 0.12 -24.62 -13.83
CA ASN A 2 -0.92 -24.81 -12.81
C ASN A 2 -1.38 -23.39 -12.46
N ALA A 3 -2.43 -22.92 -13.14
CA ALA A 3 -3.13 -21.72 -12.73
C ALA A 3 -4.19 -22.13 -11.70
N VAL A 4 -4.43 -21.26 -10.73
CA VAL A 4 -5.47 -21.46 -9.71
C VAL A 4 -6.86 -21.50 -10.37
N PRO A 5 -7.83 -22.26 -9.81
CA PRO A 5 -9.20 -22.24 -10.29
C PRO A 5 -9.76 -20.82 -10.33
N ALA A 6 -10.53 -20.48 -11.36
CA ALA A 6 -11.17 -19.17 -11.46
C ALA A 6 -12.27 -19.03 -10.40
N GLU A 7 -12.33 -17.87 -9.77
CA GLU A 7 -13.27 -17.54 -8.69
C GLU A 7 -14.10 -16.31 -9.03
N ASP A 8 -15.28 -16.19 -8.43
CA ASP A 8 -16.16 -15.03 -8.62
C ASP A 8 -15.67 -13.85 -7.78
N LEU A 9 -15.14 -12.84 -8.48
CA LEU A 9 -14.59 -11.63 -7.86
C LEU A 9 -15.54 -10.43 -7.99
N TRP A 10 -15.59 -9.62 -6.95
CA TRP A 10 -16.35 -8.38 -6.89
C TRP A 10 -15.58 -7.32 -6.10
N GLU A 11 -15.70 -6.06 -6.54
CA GLU A 11 -15.12 -4.92 -5.82
C GLU A 11 -16.04 -3.71 -5.95
N LEU A 12 -16.45 -3.17 -4.80
CA LEU A 12 -17.10 -1.88 -4.71
C LEU A 12 -16.02 -0.79 -4.69
N ASN A 13 -16.14 0.20 -5.57
CA ASN A 13 -15.25 1.34 -5.61
C ASN A 13 -16.05 2.65 -5.50
N SER A 14 -15.56 3.57 -4.69
CA SER A 14 -16.14 4.91 -4.57
C SER A 14 -15.06 5.97 -4.65
N ARG A 15 -15.40 7.09 -5.30
CA ARG A 15 -14.55 8.26 -5.41
C ARG A 15 -15.35 9.51 -5.11
N ILE A 16 -14.90 10.25 -4.10
CA ILE A 16 -15.51 11.50 -3.64
C ILE A 16 -14.51 12.61 -3.92
N VAL A 17 -14.95 13.64 -4.62
CA VAL A 17 -14.13 14.81 -4.94
C VAL A 17 -14.87 16.04 -4.45
N SER A 18 -14.21 16.86 -3.64
CA SER A 18 -14.76 18.12 -3.18
C SER A 18 -13.73 19.23 -3.27
N LYS A 19 -14.17 20.38 -3.79
CA LYS A 19 -13.39 21.60 -3.86
C LYS A 19 -14.10 22.65 -3.00
N ILE A 20 -13.55 22.87 -1.81
CA ILE A 20 -14.15 23.77 -0.82
C ILE A 20 -13.75 25.22 -1.11
N THR A 21 -12.51 25.44 -1.56
CA THR A 21 -12.01 26.75 -2.02
C THR A 21 -11.17 26.58 -3.29
N PRO A 22 -10.79 27.67 -4.00
CA PRO A 22 -9.86 27.58 -5.13
C PRO A 22 -8.56 26.85 -4.80
N ASP A 23 -8.07 27.02 -3.56
CA ASP A 23 -6.79 26.51 -3.07
C ASP A 23 -6.90 25.25 -2.21
N PHE A 24 -8.12 24.87 -1.79
CA PHE A 24 -8.35 23.74 -0.89
C PHE A 24 -9.41 22.78 -1.41
N GLY A 25 -9.06 21.50 -1.39
CA GLY A 25 -10.06 20.46 -1.31
C GLY A 25 -9.45 19.08 -1.17
N PHE A 26 -10.31 18.08 -1.37
CA PHE A 26 -9.97 16.71 -1.07
C PHE A 26 -10.52 15.73 -2.10
N ILE A 27 -9.84 14.59 -2.18
CA ILE A 27 -10.25 13.40 -2.92
C ILE A 27 -10.23 12.24 -1.94
N GLY A 28 -11.36 11.57 -1.77
CA GLY A 28 -11.43 10.29 -1.05
C GLY A 28 -11.66 9.17 -2.05
N ASN A 29 -10.85 8.12 -2.00
CA ASN A 29 -11.11 6.87 -2.71
C ASN A 29 -11.31 5.77 -1.66
N LEU A 30 -12.36 4.98 -1.79
CA LEU A 30 -12.60 3.82 -0.93
C LEU A 30 -12.91 2.61 -1.80
N TYR A 31 -12.45 1.45 -1.39
CA TYR A 31 -12.77 0.18 -2.03
C TYR A 31 -12.99 -0.91 -1.00
N TYR A 32 -13.81 -1.90 -1.36
CA TYR A 32 -14.03 -3.11 -0.58
C TYR A 32 -14.48 -4.25 -1.50
N GLY A 33 -13.91 -5.43 -1.35
CA GLY A 33 -14.21 -6.55 -2.22
C GLY A 33 -13.37 -7.79 -1.92
N ASN A 34 -13.51 -8.81 -2.75
CA ASN A 34 -12.63 -9.96 -2.75
C ASN A 34 -11.64 -9.92 -3.92
N GLY A 35 -10.57 -10.70 -3.80
CA GLY A 35 -9.53 -10.75 -4.82
C GLY A 35 -8.77 -12.08 -4.81
N GLN A 36 -8.29 -12.45 -5.99
CA GLN A 36 -7.39 -13.58 -6.20
C GLN A 36 -6.00 -13.09 -6.62
N ALA A 37 -4.98 -13.77 -6.13
CA ALA A 37 -3.59 -13.55 -6.51
C ALA A 37 -3.34 -13.98 -7.97
N ASN A 38 -2.30 -13.44 -8.60
CA ASN A 38 -1.94 -13.83 -9.98
C ASN A 38 -1.19 -15.18 -10.04
N GLY A 39 -0.60 -15.60 -8.92
CA GLY A 39 0.25 -16.80 -8.84
C GLY A 39 -0.52 -18.11 -8.71
N SER A 40 0.14 -19.10 -8.12
CA SER A 40 -0.39 -20.45 -7.94
C SER A 40 -1.12 -20.65 -6.60
N ASP A 41 -1.38 -19.60 -5.84
CA ASP A 41 -2.06 -19.68 -4.53
C ASP A 41 -3.57 -19.48 -4.67
N GLU A 42 -4.33 -20.51 -4.31
CA GLU A 42 -5.81 -20.55 -4.40
C GLU A 42 -6.49 -19.64 -3.37
N ARG A 43 -5.77 -19.12 -2.36
CA ARG A 43 -6.35 -18.30 -1.30
C ARG A 43 -6.91 -16.98 -1.82
N LEU A 44 -8.23 -16.85 -1.70
CA LEU A 44 -8.95 -15.59 -1.84
C LEU A 44 -8.74 -14.68 -0.63
N ILE A 45 -8.72 -13.38 -0.89
CA ILE A 45 -8.62 -12.36 0.14
C ILE A 45 -9.86 -11.48 0.10
N THR A 46 -10.34 -11.06 1.26
CA THR A 46 -11.35 -9.99 1.37
C THR A 46 -10.63 -8.74 1.83
N ARG A 47 -10.50 -7.78 0.92
CA ARG A 47 -9.68 -6.59 1.07
C ARG A 47 -10.56 -5.35 1.16
N GLY A 48 -10.12 -4.40 1.96
CA GLY A 48 -10.77 -3.11 2.08
C GLY A 48 -9.74 -2.03 2.28
N GLY A 49 -10.03 -0.84 1.81
CA GLY A 49 -9.14 0.28 2.07
C GLY A 49 -9.57 1.54 1.37
N GLY A 50 -8.72 2.53 1.49
CA GLY A 50 -8.93 3.80 0.85
C GLY A 50 -7.78 4.76 1.08
N ASP A 51 -7.89 5.89 0.41
CA ASP A 51 -7.01 7.02 0.62
C ASP A 51 -7.79 8.33 0.62
N VAL A 52 -7.31 9.27 1.43
CA VAL A 52 -7.74 10.65 1.45
C VAL A 52 -6.56 11.50 1.02
N ARG A 53 -6.73 12.24 -0.07
CA ARG A 53 -5.81 13.24 -0.56
C ARG A 53 -6.34 14.61 -0.21
N LEU A 54 -5.56 15.38 0.53
CA LEU A 54 -5.77 16.78 0.82
C LEU A 54 -4.80 17.60 -0.03
N ILE A 55 -5.32 18.63 -0.70
CA ILE A 55 -4.53 19.56 -1.48
C ILE A 55 -4.78 20.95 -0.90
N TYR A 56 -3.72 21.62 -0.47
CA TYR A 56 -3.76 23.00 0.00
C TYR A 56 -2.59 23.78 -0.58
N LYS A 57 -2.89 24.71 -1.50
CA LYS A 57 -1.86 25.39 -2.30
C LYS A 57 -0.88 24.34 -2.86
N ASN A 58 0.42 24.56 -2.75
CA ASN A 58 1.47 23.67 -3.25
C ASN A 58 1.73 22.44 -2.37
N ILE A 59 1.00 22.26 -1.26
CA ILE A 59 1.15 21.12 -0.36
C ILE A 59 0.08 20.08 -0.66
N LYS A 60 0.51 18.83 -0.73
CA LYS A 60 -0.37 17.66 -0.85
C LYS A 60 -0.07 16.68 0.27
N VAL A 61 -1.12 16.25 0.95
CA VAL A 61 -1.08 15.18 1.95
C VAL A 61 -1.93 14.03 1.46
N ILE A 62 -1.38 12.82 1.43
CA ILE A 62 -2.13 11.59 1.15
C ILE A 62 -2.03 10.72 2.39
N ASN A 63 -3.18 10.35 2.94
CA ASN A 63 -3.28 9.32 3.96
C ASN A 63 -3.99 8.11 3.36
N SER A 64 -3.47 6.91 3.59
CA SER A 64 -4.06 5.67 3.12
C SER A 64 -4.12 4.64 4.24
N LEU A 65 -5.24 3.92 4.27
CA LEU A 65 -5.46 2.77 5.13
C LEU A 65 -5.91 1.59 4.28
N LYS A 66 -5.33 0.42 4.51
CA LYS A 66 -5.69 -0.84 3.86
C LYS A 66 -5.77 -1.95 4.89
N PHE A 67 -6.69 -2.88 4.66
CA PHE A 67 -6.99 -3.99 5.53
C PHE A 67 -7.02 -5.28 4.73
N ASN A 68 -6.29 -6.30 5.19
CA ASN A 68 -6.15 -7.61 4.53
C ASN A 68 -5.81 -7.48 3.04
N ASP A 69 -4.96 -6.53 2.69
CA ASP A 69 -4.60 -6.20 1.30
C ASP A 69 -3.15 -6.61 1.01
N TRP A 70 -2.85 -6.82 -0.27
CA TRP A 70 -1.50 -7.02 -0.75
C TRP A 70 -0.62 -5.79 -0.48
N GLY A 71 0.68 -6.02 -0.33
CA GLY A 71 1.66 -4.95 -0.23
C GLY A 71 1.77 -4.11 -1.51
N PRO A 72 2.54 -3.01 -1.49
CA PRO A 72 2.54 -2.00 -2.55
C PRO A 72 3.27 -2.40 -3.85
N PHE A 73 3.93 -3.55 -3.87
CA PHE A 73 4.72 -4.03 -5.01
C PHE A 73 4.05 -5.24 -5.65
N ASP A 74 4.20 -5.39 -6.96
CA ASP A 74 3.53 -6.43 -7.75
C ASP A 74 3.78 -7.85 -7.23
N TYR A 75 5.01 -8.12 -6.75
CA TYR A 75 5.34 -9.43 -6.18
C TYR A 75 4.47 -9.81 -4.98
N HIS A 76 3.92 -8.85 -4.23
CA HIS A 76 3.01 -9.19 -3.13
C HIS A 76 1.72 -9.81 -3.65
N ARG A 77 1.24 -9.37 -4.81
CA ARG A 77 0.06 -9.96 -5.44
C ARG A 77 0.41 -11.27 -6.13
N ASP A 78 1.60 -11.39 -6.69
CA ASP A 78 2.03 -12.62 -7.37
C ASP A 78 2.25 -13.78 -6.38
N PHE A 79 2.86 -13.50 -5.22
CA PHE A 79 3.10 -14.49 -4.15
C PHE A 79 2.02 -14.51 -3.07
N ASN A 80 0.90 -13.81 -3.29
CA ASN A 80 -0.20 -13.67 -2.35
C ASN A 80 0.21 -13.26 -0.92
N LEU A 81 1.14 -12.31 -0.80
CA LEU A 81 1.59 -11.73 0.46
C LEU A 81 0.66 -10.59 0.87
N THR A 82 -0.05 -10.78 1.98
CA THR A 82 -1.03 -9.80 2.50
C THR A 82 -0.68 -9.34 3.89
N PHE A 83 -1.05 -8.09 4.17
CA PHE A 83 -0.87 -7.48 5.48
C PHE A 83 -2.24 -7.22 6.13
N PRO A 84 -2.43 -7.56 7.41
CA PRO A 84 -3.70 -7.30 8.11
C PRO A 84 -4.08 -5.81 8.12
N VAL A 85 -3.12 -4.93 8.39
CA VAL A 85 -3.28 -3.48 8.38
C VAL A 85 -2.07 -2.83 7.72
N GLN A 86 -2.31 -1.91 6.79
CA GLN A 86 -1.29 -1.02 6.24
C GLN A 86 -1.76 0.42 6.38
N ALA A 87 -0.94 1.25 7.00
CA ALA A 87 -1.15 2.68 7.13
C ALA A 87 -0.03 3.42 6.41
N MET A 88 -0.39 4.39 5.58
CA MET A 88 0.58 5.20 4.84
C MET A 88 0.23 6.67 4.95
N ILE A 89 1.26 7.49 5.12
CA ILE A 89 1.16 8.94 5.03
C ILE A 89 2.24 9.47 4.10
N ASP A 90 1.86 10.33 3.18
CA ASP A 90 2.72 10.99 2.21
C ASP A 90 2.49 12.49 2.29
N ILE A 91 3.55 13.26 2.49
CA ILE A 91 3.52 14.72 2.51
C ILE A 91 4.47 15.16 1.40
N SER A 92 3.96 15.92 0.45
CA SER A 92 4.73 16.44 -0.67
C SER A 92 4.42 17.90 -0.95
N THR A 93 5.41 18.59 -1.53
CA THR A 93 5.27 19.96 -2.03
C THR A 93 5.73 20.05 -3.48
N THR A 94 5.09 20.93 -4.25
CA THR A 94 5.41 21.18 -5.65
C THR A 94 6.15 22.51 -5.83
N VAL A 95 7.03 22.58 -6.83
CA VAL A 95 7.78 23.80 -7.19
C VAL A 95 6.93 24.73 -8.09
N GLY A 96 5.97 24.17 -8.86
CA GLY A 96 5.04 24.92 -9.70
C GLY A 96 3.74 25.31 -9.00
N LYS A 97 2.85 25.99 -9.75
CA LYS A 97 1.47 26.21 -9.28
C LYS A 97 0.81 24.83 -9.13
N PRO A 98 0.17 24.55 -7.98
CA PRO A 98 -0.62 23.33 -7.80
C PRO A 98 -1.78 23.34 -8.78
N ASP A 99 -1.63 22.67 -9.91
CA ASP A 99 -2.74 22.48 -10.83
C ASP A 99 -3.60 21.31 -10.35
N TRP A 100 -4.92 21.49 -10.39
CA TRP A 100 -5.87 20.46 -10.01
C TRP A 100 -5.95 19.34 -11.06
N PHE A 101 -5.47 19.62 -12.27
CA PHE A 101 -5.12 18.58 -13.25
C PHE A 101 -3.84 17.87 -12.80
N ILE A 102 -3.82 16.54 -12.96
CA ILE A 102 -2.63 15.70 -12.74
C ILE A 102 -1.63 15.95 -13.87
N LEU A 103 -1.21 17.20 -14.04
CA LEU A 103 -0.08 17.54 -14.88
C LEU A 103 1.18 17.13 -14.12
N PRO A 104 2.15 16.53 -14.82
CA PRO A 104 3.44 16.27 -14.20
C PRO A 104 4.01 17.60 -13.68
N ASP A 105 4.44 17.61 -12.43
CA ASP A 105 5.13 18.75 -11.82
C ASP A 105 6.30 18.22 -11.00
N THR A 106 7.32 19.06 -10.86
CA THR A 106 8.46 18.76 -10.00
C THR A 106 8.02 18.84 -8.55
N ARG A 107 8.15 17.71 -7.84
CA ARG A 107 7.73 17.59 -6.44
C ARG A 107 8.77 16.88 -5.60
N ILE A 108 8.85 17.28 -4.34
CA ILE A 108 9.62 16.62 -3.31
C ILE A 108 8.66 16.16 -2.21
N GLY A 109 8.91 14.98 -1.64
CA GLY A 109 8.06 14.46 -0.59
C GLY A 109 8.76 13.46 0.32
N ILE A 110 8.11 13.24 1.44
CA ILE A 110 8.43 12.19 2.40
C ILE A 110 7.20 11.30 2.59
N ARG A 111 7.44 10.00 2.68
CA ARG A 111 6.42 8.98 2.87
C ARG A 111 6.81 8.08 4.01
N GLY A 112 5.91 7.90 4.95
CA GLY A 112 5.97 6.88 5.98
C GLY A 112 4.94 5.81 5.71
N THR A 113 5.33 4.54 5.81
CA THR A 113 4.44 3.40 5.76
C THR A 113 4.66 2.51 6.97
N TRP A 114 3.57 2.08 7.59
CA TRP A 114 3.55 1.09 8.65
C TRP A 114 2.67 -0.08 8.24
N ARG A 115 3.08 -1.30 8.57
CA ARG A 115 2.32 -2.52 8.32
C ARG A 115 2.39 -3.44 9.52
N SER A 116 1.25 -3.98 9.93
CA SER A 116 1.21 -5.14 10.82
C SER A 116 1.49 -6.41 10.01
N LEU A 117 2.03 -7.43 10.66
CA LEU A 117 2.37 -8.70 10.02
C LEU A 117 1.54 -9.85 10.61
N ASP A 118 1.47 -10.93 9.86
CA ASP A 118 0.85 -12.20 10.25
C ASP A 118 1.49 -13.37 9.48
N GLN A 119 0.86 -14.54 9.51
CA GLN A 119 1.33 -15.73 8.79
C GLN A 119 1.46 -15.55 7.26
N TYR A 120 0.80 -14.55 6.66
CA TYR A 120 0.88 -14.23 5.23
C TYR A 120 1.93 -13.15 4.92
N SER A 121 2.64 -12.67 5.96
CA SER A 121 3.75 -11.71 5.87
C SER A 121 5.01 -12.24 6.58
N PRO A 122 5.57 -13.40 6.16
CA PRO A 122 6.52 -14.17 6.97
C PRO A 122 7.92 -13.54 7.13
N ARG A 123 8.16 -12.32 6.64
CA ARG A 123 9.50 -11.71 6.49
C ARG A 123 10.33 -11.66 7.79
N TYR A 124 9.69 -11.57 8.95
CA TYR A 124 10.35 -11.41 10.24
C TYR A 124 10.11 -12.59 11.20
N LEU A 125 9.56 -13.71 10.71
CA LEU A 125 9.29 -14.86 11.56
C LEU A 125 10.59 -15.60 11.91
N PRO A 126 10.79 -16.01 13.18
CA PRO A 126 11.98 -16.75 13.63
C PRO A 126 12.22 -18.08 12.92
N ASN A 127 11.20 -18.62 12.24
CA ASN A 127 11.28 -19.86 11.50
C ASN A 127 11.74 -19.70 10.04
N VAL A 128 11.90 -18.45 9.56
CA VAL A 128 12.54 -18.16 8.27
C VAL A 128 14.04 -18.19 8.49
N ALA A 129 14.58 -19.41 8.56
CA ALA A 129 16.01 -19.63 8.59
C ALA A 129 16.57 -19.62 7.16
N GLU A 130 17.80 -19.12 6.98
CA GLU A 130 18.55 -19.30 5.74
C GLU A 130 18.70 -20.80 5.43
N GLU A 131 18.77 -21.14 4.14
CA GLU A 131 18.72 -22.53 3.62
C GLU A 131 19.81 -23.46 4.21
N PHE A 132 20.84 -22.89 4.85
CA PHE A 132 21.95 -23.59 5.51
C PHE A 132 22.32 -23.02 6.88
N ALA A 133 21.35 -22.46 7.61
CA ALA A 133 21.63 -21.93 8.94
C ALA A 133 22.00 -23.06 9.93
N ASP A 134 23.20 -23.01 10.50
CA ASP A 134 23.67 -23.93 11.55
C ASP A 134 23.01 -23.67 12.93
N SER A 135 22.22 -22.59 13.05
CA SER A 135 21.47 -22.26 14.25
C SER A 135 20.14 -23.03 14.31
N PRO A 136 19.72 -23.54 15.48
CA PRO A 136 18.45 -24.24 15.63
C PRO A 136 17.27 -23.32 15.31
N ILE A 137 16.26 -23.86 14.61
CA ILE A 137 15.00 -23.15 14.33
C ILE A 137 14.30 -22.85 15.66
N ILE A 138 14.04 -21.57 15.92
CA ILE A 138 13.33 -21.13 17.12
C ILE A 138 11.82 -21.24 16.87
N SER A 139 11.09 -21.85 17.81
CA SER A 139 9.63 -21.89 17.75
C SER A 139 9.06 -20.47 17.81
N PRO A 140 8.18 -20.06 16.88
CA PRO A 140 7.56 -18.75 16.91
C PRO A 140 6.48 -18.62 18.01
N VAL A 141 6.13 -19.70 18.71
CA VAL A 141 5.11 -19.69 19.76
C VAL A 141 5.51 -18.74 20.90
N GLY A 142 4.68 -17.74 21.15
CA GLY A 142 4.90 -16.72 22.19
C GLY A 142 5.61 -15.45 21.71
N PHE A 143 6.00 -15.38 20.43
CA PHE A 143 6.48 -14.16 19.80
C PHE A 143 5.34 -13.45 19.06
N ASP A 144 5.37 -12.11 19.05
CA ASP A 144 4.46 -11.32 18.23
C ASP A 144 4.79 -11.51 16.74
N ASN A 145 3.80 -11.35 15.87
CA ASN A 145 3.99 -11.42 14.41
C ASN A 145 4.93 -10.32 13.87
N GLY A 146 5.15 -9.26 14.65
CA GLY A 146 6.00 -8.12 14.30
C GLY A 146 5.29 -7.05 13.48
N GLN A 147 6.08 -6.06 13.07
CA GLN A 147 5.62 -4.90 12.30
C GLN A 147 6.73 -4.40 11.36
N GLU A 148 6.34 -3.85 10.22
CA GLU A 148 7.25 -3.24 9.25
C GLU A 148 7.05 -1.71 9.21
N TRP A 149 8.16 -0.97 9.27
CA TRP A 149 8.19 0.47 9.08
C TRP A 149 9.07 0.82 7.89
N GLU A 150 8.60 1.72 7.04
CA GLU A 150 9.33 2.17 5.87
C GLU A 150 9.21 3.69 5.73
N ILE A 151 10.35 4.36 5.59
CA ILE A 151 10.42 5.80 5.36
C ILE A 151 11.12 6.03 4.03
N ARG A 152 10.47 6.75 3.10
CA ARG A 152 11.05 7.11 1.80
C ARG A 152 11.02 8.62 1.64
N THR A 153 12.13 9.19 1.19
CA THR A 153 12.15 10.51 0.59
C THR A 153 12.23 10.34 -0.92
N TYR A 154 11.59 11.24 -1.67
CA TYR A 154 11.59 11.16 -3.12
C TYR A 154 11.56 12.54 -3.75
N ILE A 155 12.09 12.61 -4.97
CA ILE A 155 11.99 13.75 -5.86
C ILE A 155 11.45 13.22 -7.19
N HIS A 156 10.36 13.80 -7.68
CA HIS A 156 9.90 13.59 -9.04
C HIS A 156 10.23 14.85 -9.82
N ILE A 157 10.92 14.71 -10.94
CA ILE A 157 11.30 15.82 -11.81
C ILE A 157 10.47 15.73 -13.08
N ASN A 158 9.69 16.76 -13.38
CA ASN A 158 9.09 16.90 -14.71
C ASN A 158 10.07 17.64 -15.62
N ILE A 159 10.44 17.03 -16.75
CA ILE A 159 11.38 17.55 -17.75
C ILE A 159 10.62 18.08 -18.99
N GLY A 160 9.29 17.95 -19.05
CA GLY A 160 8.45 18.47 -20.12
C GLY A 160 8.19 19.98 -19.99
N LYS A 161 8.24 20.70 -21.12
CA LYS A 161 7.88 22.12 -21.23
C LYS A 161 6.40 22.37 -20.95
#